data_AF-A0A964LBD1-F1
#
_entry.id   AF-A0A964LBD1-F1
#
_cell.length_a   1.000
_cell.length_b   1.000
_cell.length_c   1.000
_cell.angle_alpha   90.00
_cell.angle_beta   90.00
_cell.angle_gamma   90.00
#
_symmetry.space_group_name_H-M   'P 1'
#
loop_
_entity.id
_entity.type
_entity.pdbx_description
1 polymer ?
#
loop_
_entity_poly.entity_id
_entity_poly.type
_entity_poly.pdbx_seq_one_letter_code
_entity_poly.pdbx_strand_id
1 'polypeptide(L)'
;MTRRYMLDSGPAFDFLFKRKGVDARVAALRRKGRKVGICVPVLGEIVGGLEASGSRDASWKISRPRLAKLLCWPHEKPAAYFYGQILAELKKKVAVSYSRSTNKWPQSLWHSEIERLSVTTPT
;
A
#
# COMPACT_ATOMS: atom_id res chain seq x y z
N MET A 1 -18.52 -18.23 9.72
CA MET A 1 -18.16 -17.17 8.75
C MET A 1 -16.78 -17.40 8.14
N THR A 2 -16.65 -17.24 6.83
CA THR A 2 -15.37 -17.38 6.11
C THR A 2 -14.53 -16.11 6.22
N ARG A 3 -13.35 -16.17 6.85
CA ARG A 3 -12.43 -15.01 6.91
C ARG A 3 -11.96 -14.61 5.52
N ARG A 4 -11.88 -13.31 5.30
CA ARG A 4 -11.39 -12.66 4.07
C ARG A 4 -10.10 -11.92 4.40
N TYR A 5 -9.11 -12.02 3.52
CA TYR A 5 -7.81 -11.38 3.66
C TYR A 5 -7.57 -10.49 2.44
N MET A 6 -7.22 -9.23 2.71
CA MET A 6 -6.84 -8.27 1.68
C MET A 6 -5.32 -8.15 1.68
N LEU A 7 -4.71 -8.30 0.51
CA LEU A 7 -3.30 -8.02 0.29
C LEU A 7 -3.16 -6.55 -0.04
N ASP A 8 -2.26 -5.89 0.68
CA ASP A 8 -1.75 -4.57 0.31
C ASP A 8 -0.78 -4.68 -0.88
N SER A 9 -0.38 -3.57 -1.50
CA SER A 9 0.42 -3.56 -2.72
C SER A 9 1.74 -4.31 -2.58
N GLY A 10 2.49 -4.12 -1.48
CA GLY A 10 3.73 -4.85 -1.23
C GLY A 10 3.55 -6.38 -1.23
N PRO A 11 2.73 -6.95 -0.34
CA PRO A 11 2.40 -8.38 -0.35
C PRO A 11 1.77 -8.87 -1.66
N ALA A 12 0.98 -8.04 -2.34
CA ALA A 12 0.42 -8.40 -3.64
C ALA A 12 1.52 -8.53 -4.71
N PHE A 13 2.47 -7.60 -4.78
CA PHE A 13 3.65 -7.73 -5.63
C PHE A 13 4.50 -8.95 -5.28
N ASP A 14 4.69 -9.23 -3.99
CA ASP A 14 5.41 -10.43 -3.56
C ASP A 14 4.66 -11.71 -4.00
N PHE A 15 3.33 -11.73 -3.93
CA PHE A 15 2.52 -12.82 -4.48
C PHE A 15 2.67 -12.98 -6.00
N LEU A 16 2.63 -11.88 -6.76
CA LEU A 16 2.73 -11.91 -8.22
C LEU A 16 4.09 -12.40 -8.71
N PHE A 17 5.16 -12.05 -8.00
CA PHE A 17 6.51 -12.44 -8.38
C PHE A 17 7.07 -13.61 -7.58
N LYS A 18 6.23 -14.29 -6.78
CA LYS A 18 6.61 -15.42 -5.91
C LYS A 18 7.80 -15.09 -4.99
N ARG A 19 7.78 -13.90 -4.40
CA ARG A 19 8.78 -13.44 -3.44
C ARG A 19 8.29 -13.69 -2.01
N LYS A 20 9.23 -13.84 -1.09
CA LYS A 20 8.99 -13.93 0.36
C LYS A 20 7.96 -14.98 0.81
N GLY A 21 7.73 -16.03 0.00
CA GLY A 21 6.81 -17.13 0.31
C GLY A 21 5.33 -16.72 0.44
N VAL A 22 4.94 -15.56 -0.09
CA VAL A 22 3.55 -15.07 0.03
C VAL A 22 2.58 -16.00 -0.71
N ASP A 23 2.98 -16.55 -1.85
CA ASP A 23 2.20 -17.52 -2.61
C ASP A 23 1.87 -18.78 -1.81
N ALA A 24 2.85 -19.34 -1.10
CA ALA A 24 2.66 -20.49 -0.21
C ALA A 24 1.69 -20.17 0.93
N ARG A 25 1.80 -18.97 1.53
CA ARG A 25 0.88 -18.51 2.58
C ARG A 25 -0.55 -18.35 2.05
N VAL A 26 -0.71 -17.77 0.86
CA VAL A 26 -2.02 -17.62 0.20
C VAL A 26 -2.63 -19.00 -0.09
N ALA A 27 -1.84 -19.95 -0.59
CA ALA A 27 -2.30 -21.31 -0.83
C ALA A 27 -2.76 -22.01 0.46
N ALA A 28 -1.99 -21.87 1.55
CA ALA A 28 -2.36 -22.41 2.86
C ALA A 28 -3.67 -21.82 3.42
N LEU A 29 -3.89 -20.51 3.24
CA LEU A 29 -5.13 -19.84 3.62
C LEU A 29 -6.32 -20.35 2.79
N ARG A 30 -6.13 -20.54 1.48
CA ARG A 30 -7.18 -21.07 0.60
C ARG A 30 -7.58 -22.50 0.92
N ARG A 31 -6.62 -23.36 1.24
CA ARG A 31 -6.91 -24.73 1.71
C ARG A 31 -7.76 -24.76 2.98
N LYS A 32 -7.67 -23.72 3.82
CA LYS A 32 -8.52 -23.52 5.00
C LYS A 32 -9.87 -22.85 4.67
N GLY A 33 -10.25 -22.82 3.39
CA GLY A 33 -11.48 -22.19 2.89
C GLY A 33 -11.48 -20.66 2.97
N ARG A 34 -10.34 -20.00 3.21
CA ARG A 34 -10.29 -18.53 3.34
C ARG A 34 -10.23 -17.85 1.97
N LYS A 35 -10.85 -16.68 1.88
CA LYS A 35 -10.82 -15.84 0.67
C LYS A 35 -9.66 -14.86 0.75
N VAL A 36 -8.88 -14.75 -0.32
CA VAL A 36 -7.73 -13.85 -0.40
C VAL A 36 -7.80 -13.06 -1.70
N GLY A 37 -7.63 -11.74 -1.61
CA GLY A 37 -7.75 -10.82 -2.74
C GLY A 37 -7.07 -9.48 -2.49
N ILE A 38 -7.32 -8.54 -3.39
CA ILE A 38 -6.90 -7.14 -3.38
C ILE A 38 -8.14 -6.25 -3.50
N CYS A 39 -7.96 -4.93 -3.39
CA CYS A 39 -9.00 -3.95 -3.72
C CYS A 39 -8.62 -3.16 -5.00
N VAL A 40 -9.59 -2.45 -5.57
CA VAL A 40 -9.38 -1.63 -6.79
C VAL A 40 -8.22 -0.62 -6.66
N PRO A 41 -8.03 0.10 -5.54
CA PRO A 41 -6.85 0.96 -5.36
C PRO A 41 -5.52 0.20 -5.47
N VAL A 42 -5.41 -0.95 -4.80
CA VAL A 42 -4.22 -1.81 -4.87
C VAL A 42 -4.02 -2.37 -6.28
N LEU A 43 -5.09 -2.68 -7.01
CA LEU A 43 -4.99 -3.03 -8.43
C LEU A 43 -4.41 -1.87 -9.25
N GLY A 44 -4.85 -0.63 -8.99
CA GLY A 44 -4.30 0.56 -9.63
C GLY A 44 -2.79 0.73 -9.37
N GLU A 45 -2.36 0.56 -8.12
CA GLU A 45 -0.94 0.59 -7.75
C GLU A 45 -0.13 -0.50 -8.47
N ILE A 46 -0.67 -1.72 -8.55
CA ILE A 46 -0.03 -2.83 -9.27
C ILE A 46 0.10 -2.50 -10.76
N VAL A 47 -0.98 -2.06 -11.40
CA VAL A 47 -0.99 -1.69 -12.82
C VAL A 47 0.03 -0.57 -13.08
N GLY A 48 0.03 0.48 -12.27
CA GLY A 48 1.00 1.57 -12.38
C GLY A 48 2.44 1.08 -12.27
N GLY A 49 2.74 0.19 -11.32
CA GLY A 49 4.07 -0.38 -11.17
C GLY A 49 4.50 -1.33 -12.31
N LEU A 50 3.55 -2.06 -12.91
CA LEU A 50 3.83 -2.90 -14.08
C LEU A 50 4.06 -2.06 -15.34
N GLU A 51 3.28 -0.99 -15.53
CA GLU A 51 3.41 -0.06 -16.66
C GLU A 51 4.71 0.75 -16.61
N ALA A 52 5.12 1.19 -15.42
CA ALA A 52 6.37 1.93 -15.21
C ALA A 52 7.64 1.04 -15.25
N SER A 53 7.50 -0.28 -15.40
CA SER A 53 8.63 -1.21 -15.38
C SER A 53 9.43 -1.14 -16.70
N GLY A 54 10.77 -1.11 -16.59
CA GLY A 54 11.67 -1.28 -17.74
C GLY A 54 11.54 -2.63 -18.45
N SER A 55 10.88 -3.61 -17.83
CA SER A 55 10.53 -4.92 -18.42
C SER A 55 9.01 -5.15 -18.42
N ARG A 56 8.25 -4.11 -18.80
CA ARG A 56 6.78 -4.08 -18.84
C ARG A 56 6.13 -5.36 -19.38
N ASP A 57 6.47 -5.77 -20.61
CA ASP A 57 5.80 -6.90 -21.27
C ASP A 57 6.06 -8.23 -20.55
N ALA A 58 7.30 -8.45 -20.11
CA ALA A 58 7.66 -9.62 -19.32
C ALA A 58 6.92 -9.62 -17.96
N SER A 59 6.86 -8.45 -17.32
CA SER A 59 6.16 -8.25 -16.04
C SER A 59 4.66 -8.53 -16.17
N TRP A 60 4.02 -8.09 -17.25
CA TRP A 60 2.63 -8.38 -17.55
C TRP A 60 2.37 -9.87 -17.83
N LYS A 61 3.23 -10.50 -18.65
CA LYS A 61 3.14 -11.94 -18.96
C LYS A 61 3.18 -12.80 -17.70
N ILE A 62 3.99 -12.41 -16.72
CA ILE A 62 4.11 -13.08 -15.42
C ILE A 62 2.90 -12.77 -14.52
N SER A 63 2.51 -11.50 -14.43
CA SER A 63 1.55 -11.03 -13.40
C SER A 63 0.10 -11.32 -13.75
N ARG A 64 -0.30 -11.21 -15.02
CA ARG A 64 -1.68 -11.38 -15.48
C ARG A 64 -2.34 -12.71 -15.03
N PRO A 65 -1.73 -13.90 -15.25
CA PRO A 65 -2.35 -15.15 -14.81
C PRO A 65 -2.41 -15.31 -13.28
N ARG A 66 -1.61 -14.55 -12.53
CA ARG A 66 -1.61 -14.59 -11.06
C ARG A 66 -2.61 -13.60 -10.48
N LEU A 67 -2.74 -12.41 -11.07
CA LEU A 67 -3.79 -11.46 -10.74
C LEU A 67 -5.18 -12.09 -10.88
N ALA A 68 -5.41 -12.85 -11.95
CA ALA A 68 -6.67 -13.58 -12.15
C ALA A 68 -7.01 -14.58 -11.03
N LYS A 69 -6.03 -14.99 -10.23
CA LYS A 69 -6.26 -15.90 -9.09
C LYS A 69 -6.74 -15.15 -7.85
N LEU A 70 -6.57 -13.84 -7.75
CA LEU A 70 -6.96 -13.03 -6.60
C LEU A 70 -8.39 -12.51 -6.79
N LEU A 71 -9.15 -12.45 -5.70
CA LEU A 71 -10.39 -11.69 -5.71
C LEU A 71 -10.05 -10.19 -5.82
N CYS A 72 -10.85 -9.42 -6.55
CA CYS A 72 -10.77 -7.96 -6.55
C CYS A 72 -12.04 -7.41 -5.91
N TRP A 73 -11.91 -6.78 -4.75
CA TRP A 73 -13.02 -6.11 -4.08
C TRP A 73 -13.16 -4.67 -4.59
N PRO A 74 -14.38 -4.23 -4.91
CA PRO A 74 -14.63 -2.88 -5.40
C PRO A 74 -14.34 -1.84 -4.30
N HIS A 75 -13.93 -0.65 -4.72
CA HIS A 75 -13.86 0.52 -3.84
C HIS A 75 -15.13 1.34 -4.02
N GLU A 76 -16.14 1.02 -3.22
CA GLU A 76 -17.46 1.63 -3.30
C GLU A 76 -17.59 2.85 -2.39
N LYS A 77 -18.64 3.66 -2.61
CA LYS A 77 -18.91 4.88 -1.82
C LYS A 77 -18.82 4.66 -0.29
N PRO A 78 -19.39 3.59 0.30
CA PRO A 78 -19.25 3.35 1.74
C PRO A 78 -17.79 3.24 2.20
N ALA A 79 -16.94 2.57 1.43
CA ALA A 79 -15.53 2.43 1.75
C ALA A 79 -14.80 3.79 1.73
N ALA A 80 -15.16 4.66 0.79
CA ALA A 80 -14.61 6.01 0.72
C ALA A 80 -15.00 6.87 1.93
N TYR A 81 -16.26 6.79 2.40
CA TYR A 81 -16.69 7.51 3.60
C TYR A 81 -15.94 7.03 4.85
N PHE A 82 -15.84 5.72 5.06
CA PHE A 82 -15.09 5.16 6.19
C PHE A 82 -13.60 5.52 6.12
N TYR A 83 -13.01 5.52 4.93
CA TYR A 83 -11.64 5.97 4.73
C TYR A 83 -11.45 7.43 5.18
N GLY A 84 -12.36 8.33 4.80
CA GLY A 84 -12.32 9.74 5.23
C GLY A 84 -12.40 9.91 6.74
N GLN A 85 -13.22 9.10 7.42
CA GLN A 85 -13.32 9.10 8.88
C GLN A 85 -11.99 8.68 9.53
N ILE A 86 -11.42 7.56 9.09
CA ILE A 86 -10.12 7.07 9.59
C ILE A 86 -9.02 8.11 9.37
N LEU A 87 -8.98 8.75 8.20
CA LEU A 87 -8.00 9.77 7.87
C LEU A 87 -8.12 10.99 8.80
N ALA A 88 -9.35 11.46 9.06
CA ALA A 88 -9.59 12.58 9.97
C ALA A 88 -9.14 12.25 11.40
N GLU A 89 -9.43 11.04 11.89
CA GLU A 89 -8.97 10.58 13.20
C GLU A 89 -7.45 10.50 13.29
N LEU A 90 -6.79 9.95 12.26
CA LEU A 90 -5.34 9.87 12.20
C LEU A 90 -4.71 11.26 12.24
N LYS A 91 -5.22 12.22 11.46
CA LYS A 91 -4.74 13.61 11.47
C LYS A 91 -4.89 14.26 12.85
N LYS A 92 -6.01 14.05 13.54
CA LYS A 92 -6.23 14.56 14.90
C LYS A 92 -5.21 13.98 15.88
N LYS A 93 -4.98 12.66 15.83
CA LYS A 93 -4.00 11.98 16.70
C LYS A 93 -2.58 12.45 16.42
N VAL A 94 -2.20 12.60 15.16
CA VAL A 94 -0.89 13.13 14.75
C VAL A 94 -0.72 14.58 15.24
N ALA A 95 -1.74 15.44 15.08
CA ALA A 95 -1.70 16.81 15.58
C ALA A 95 -1.55 16.88 17.12
N VAL A 96 -2.23 15.99 17.85
CA VAL A 96 -2.10 15.88 19.31
C VAL A 96 -0.70 15.39 19.71
N SER A 97 -0.14 14.41 19.01
CA SER A 97 1.23 13.94 19.26
C SER A 97 2.28 15.01 18.98
N TYR A 98 2.12 15.78 17.91
CA TYR A 98 3.03 16.88 17.56
C TYR A 98 2.94 18.02 18.57
N SER A 99 1.73 18.39 19.02
CA SER A 99 1.52 19.38 20.07
C SER A 99 2.10 18.96 21.43
N ARG A 100 2.15 17.66 21.73
CA ARG A 100 2.79 17.13 22.95
C ARG A 100 4.32 17.06 22.85
N SER A 101 4.88 16.96 21.64
CA SER A 101 6.34 16.94 21.43
C SER A 101 6.96 18.33 21.25
N THR A 102 6.18 19.40 21.03
CA THR A 102 6.69 20.76 20.79
C THR A 102 7.06 21.57 22.04
N ASN A 103 6.98 21.01 23.25
CA ASN A 103 7.67 21.60 24.41
C ASN A 103 9.15 21.15 24.43
N LYS A 104 9.94 21.75 23.52
CA LYS A 104 11.42 21.93 23.50
C LYS A 104 12.01 21.76 22.09
N TRP A 105 11.64 22.60 21.13
CA TRP A 105 12.53 22.90 20.00
C TRP A 105 12.40 24.39 19.63
N PRO A 106 13.45 25.21 19.83
CA PRO A 106 13.39 26.62 19.49
C PRO A 106 13.26 26.81 17.96
N GLN A 107 12.41 27.75 17.55
CA GLN A 107 12.08 28.06 16.15
C GLN A 107 13.29 28.42 15.27
N SER A 108 14.45 28.71 15.85
CA SER A 108 15.69 29.04 15.13
C SER A 108 16.28 27.90 14.29
N LEU A 109 15.82 26.65 14.48
CA LEU A 109 16.30 25.48 13.72
C LEU A 109 15.45 25.15 12.47
N TRP A 110 14.34 25.85 12.24
CA TRP A 110 13.42 25.54 11.12
C TRP A 110 13.96 25.92 9.74
N HIS A 111 14.84 26.93 9.64
CA HIS A 111 15.33 27.40 8.34
C HIS A 111 16.52 26.61 7.79
N SER A 112 17.34 25.99 8.65
CA SER A 112 18.54 25.27 8.21
C SER A 112 18.29 23.85 7.69
N GLU A 113 17.19 23.21 8.09
CA GLU A 113 16.91 21.81 7.72
C GLU A 113 16.10 21.70 6.40
N ILE A 114 15.26 22.70 6.10
CA ILE A 114 14.49 22.75 4.86
C ILE A 114 15.41 23.02 3.66
N GLU A 115 16.39 23.93 3.79
CA GLU A 115 17.41 24.16 2.75
C GLU A 115 18.26 22.92 2.47
N ARG A 116 18.52 22.09 3.49
CA ARG A 116 19.32 20.86 3.36
C ARG A 116 18.59 19.74 2.60
N LEU A 117 17.26 19.75 2.59
CA LEU A 117 16.42 18.74 1.92
C LEU A 117 16.04 19.13 0.49
N SER A 118 16.27 20.37 0.06
CA SER A 118 16.01 20.84 -1.31
C SER A 118 17.19 20.69 -2.28
N VAL A 119 18.36 20.24 -1.82
CA VAL A 119 19.55 20.07 -2.68
C VAL A 119 19.97 18.61 -2.71
N THR A 120 19.25 17.76 -3.45
CA THR A 120 19.77 16.50 -4.00
C THR A 120 18.86 15.99 -5.11
N THR A 121 18.91 16.66 -6.27
CA THR A 121 18.68 16.00 -7.56
C THR A 121 20.01 16.00 -8.31
N PRO A 122 20.68 14.84 -8.47
CA PRO A 122 21.75 14.71 -9.44
C PRO A 122 21.16 14.47 -10.83
N THR A 123 21.73 15.19 -11.81
CA THR A 123 21.68 14.96 -13.26
C THR A 123 22.07 13.55 -13.68
#